data_AF-A0A2V6BEJ5-F1
#
_entry.id   AF-A0A2V6BEJ5-F1
#
_cell.length_a   1.000
_cell.length_b   1.000
_cell.length_c   1.000
_cell.angle_alpha   90.00
_cell.angle_beta   90.00
_cell.angle_gamma   90.00
#
_symmetry.space_group_name_H-M   'P 1'
#
loop_
_entity.id
_entity.type
_entity.pdbx_description
1 polymer ?
#
loop_
_entity_poly.entity_id
_entity_poly.type
_entity_poly.pdbx_seq_one_letter_code
_entity_poly.pdbx_strand_id
1 'polypeptide(L)' 'GRIARTARARVLRRRQPVYDGGLATLRRFQDDVKEVRSGLECGIKLGDFSEYQVGDIIECYVLEQIAQKL' A
#
# COMPACT_ATOMS: atom_id res chain seq x y z
N GLY A 1 10.84 -5.24 5.59
CA GLY A 1 9.95 -4.13 5.22
C GLY A 1 8.77 -4.05 6.17
N ARG A 2 8.14 -2.87 6.28
CA ARG A 2 6.88 -2.68 7.02
C ARG A 2 5.93 -1.86 6.15
N ILE A 3 4.64 -2.14 6.24
CA ILE A 3 3.59 -1.35 5.59
C ILE A 3 2.91 -0.54 6.67
N ALA A 4 2.93 0.79 6.54
CA ALA A 4 2.23 1.69 7.45
C ALA A 4 0.91 2.13 6.80
N ARG A 5 -0.13 2.32 7.62
CA ARG A 5 -1.43 2.82 7.14
C ARG A 5 -1.33 4.21 6.50
N THR A 6 -0.34 5.01 6.89
CA THR A 6 -0.07 6.34 6.34
C THR A 6 0.75 6.32 5.05
N ALA A 7 1.23 5.16 4.61
CA ALA A 7 1.98 5.04 3.38
C ALA A 7 1.08 5.25 2.14
N ARG A 8 1.71 5.46 0.99
CA ARG A 8 1.05 5.33 -0.31
C ARG A 8 1.42 4.00 -0.95
N ALA A 9 0.59 3.55 -1.86
CA ALA A 9 0.84 2.33 -2.59
C ALA A 9 0.23 2.40 -3.99
N ARG A 10 0.89 1.69 -4.91
CA ARG A 10 0.44 1.52 -6.28
C ARG A 10 0.25 0.06 -6.59
N VAL A 11 -0.74 -0.22 -7.44
CA VAL A 11 -1.01 -1.57 -7.95
C VAL A 11 -0.41 -1.65 -9.34
N LEU A 12 0.44 -2.66 -9.53
CA LEU A 12 1.09 -2.97 -10.80
C LEU A 12 0.51 -4.28 -11.32
N ARG A 13 -0.14 -4.22 -12.48
CA ARG A 13 -0.63 -5.40 -13.20
C ARG A 13 0.25 -5.62 -14.42
N ARG A 14 0.92 -6.76 -14.50
CA ARG A 14 1.87 -7.07 -15.60
C ARG A 14 2.91 -5.95 -15.81
N ARG A 15 3.42 -5.37 -14.71
CA ARG A 15 4.35 -4.23 -14.66
C ARG A 15 3.79 -2.88 -15.12
N GLN A 16 2.48 -2.77 -15.36
CA GLN A 16 1.82 -1.50 -15.67
C GLN A 16 1.08 -0.97 -14.44
N PRO A 17 1.24 0.32 -14.06
CA PRO A 17 0.50 0.90 -12.96
C PRO A 17 -0.98 1.03 -13.34
N VAL A 18 -1.84 0.32 -12.60
CA VAL A 18 -3.30 0.37 -12.78
C VAL A 18 -3.98 1.26 -11.75
N TYR A 19 -3.36 1.46 -10.59
CA TYR A 19 -3.86 2.34 -9.54
C TYR A 19 -2.70 2.93 -8.75
N ASP A 20 -2.80 4.18 -8.35
CA ASP A 20 -1.87 4.89 -7.47
C ASP A 20 -2.70 5.67 -6.44
N GLY A 21 -2.45 5.42 -5.16
CA GLY A 21 -3.27 6.03 -4.11
C GLY A 21 -2.77 5.77 -2.68
N GLY A 22 -3.53 6.29 -1.72
CA GLY A 22 -3.30 6.02 -0.30
C GLY A 22 -3.92 4.70 0.16
N LEU A 23 -3.42 4.16 1.27
CA LEU A 23 -4.09 3.05 1.94
C LEU A 23 -5.37 3.56 2.63
N ALA A 24 -6.53 2.98 2.30
CA ALA A 24 -7.80 3.25 2.97
C ALA A 24 -7.90 2.48 4.28
N THR A 25 -7.63 1.17 4.24
CA THR A 25 -7.66 0.30 5.41
C THR A 25 -6.47 -0.66 5.41
N LEU A 26 -5.98 -0.94 6.61
CA LEU A 26 -4.96 -1.92 6.88
C LEU A 26 -5.45 -2.77 8.05
N ARG A 27 -5.82 -4.01 7.77
CA ARG A 27 -6.39 -4.93 8.76
C ARG A 27 -5.56 -6.18 8.88
N ARG A 28 -5.44 -6.68 10.10
CA ARG A 28 -4.88 -8.00 10.38
C ARG A 28 -6.00 -8.82 11.00
N PHE A 29 -6.47 -9.83 10.29
CA PHE A 29 -7.70 -10.57 10.63
C PHE A 29 -8.90 -9.61 10.76
N GLN A 30 -9.36 -9.34 11.97
CA GLN A 30 -10.51 -8.47 12.24
C GLN A 30 -10.09 -7.11 12.83
N ASP A 31 -8.81 -6.94 13.17
CA ASP A 31 -8.31 -5.75 13.84
C ASP A 31 -7.72 -4.75 12.85
N ASP A 32 -8.12 -3.48 12.97
CA ASP A 32 -7.47 -2.36 12.28
C ASP A 32 -6.11 -2.06 12.92
N VAL A 33 -5.05 -2.16 12.12
CA VAL A 33 -3.68 -2.00 12.60
C VAL A 33 -3.01 -0.78 11.97
N LYS A 34 -2.08 -0.16 12.71
CA LYS A 34 -1.33 1.01 12.22
C LYS A 34 -0.22 0.61 11.26
N GLU A 35 0.40 -0.54 11.49
CA GLU A 35 1.45 -1.08 10.65
C GLU A 35 1.44 -2.60 10.64
N VAL A 36 1.95 -3.18 9.56
CA VAL A 36 2.15 -4.63 9.41
C VAL A 36 3.60 -4.88 9.01
N ARG A 37 4.21 -5.86 9.67
CA ARG A 37 5.56 -6.32 9.35
C ARG A 37 5.52 -7.28 8.16
N SER A 38 6.54 -7.24 7.32
CA SER A 38 6.71 -8.18 6.21
C SER A 38 6.68 -9.63 6.72
N GLY A 39 6.05 -10.52 5.94
CA GLY A 39 5.86 -11.92 6.30
C GLY A 39 4.60 -12.23 7.09
N LEU A 40 3.78 -11.22 7.40
CA LEU A 40 2.47 -11.40 8.02
C LEU A 40 1.35 -11.17 7.00
N GLU A 41 0.32 -11.99 7.08
CA GLU A 41 -0.91 -11.78 6.32
C GLU A 41 -1.65 -10.54 6.82
N CYS A 42 -2.09 -9.72 5.87
CA CYS A 42 -2.91 -8.55 6.14
C CYS A 42 -3.87 -8.29 4.98
N GLY A 43 -5.03 -7.72 5.30
CA GLY A 43 -5.95 -7.15 4.34
C GLY A 43 -5.59 -5.69 4.10
N ILE A 44 -5.37 -5.34 2.83
CA ILE A 44 -5.08 -3.96 2.40
C ILE A 44 -6.19 -3.53 1.45
N LYS A 45 -6.74 -2.33 1.68
CA LYS A 45 -7.59 -1.64 0.72
C LYS A 45 -6.94 -0.31 0.33
N LEU A 46 -6.87 -0.03 -0.96
CA LEU A 46 -6.30 1.20 -1.51
C LEU A 46 -7.42 2.12 -1.92
N GLY A 47 -7.58 3.28 -1.26
CA GLY A 47 -8.68 4.22 -1.53
C GLY A 47 -10.02 3.52 -1.85
N ASP A 48 -10.55 3.82 -3.03
CA ASP A 48 -11.76 3.22 -3.61
C ASP A 48 -11.48 2.06 -4.58
N PHE A 49 -10.22 1.63 -4.71
CA PHE A 49 -9.84 0.52 -5.58
C PHE A 49 -10.36 -0.81 -5.03
N SER A 50 -11.13 -1.52 -5.87
CA SER A 50 -11.76 -2.80 -5.51
C SER A 50 -11.51 -3.90 -6.55
N GLU A 51 -10.88 -3.59 -7.68
CA GLU A 51 -10.69 -4.49 -8.83
C GLU A 51 -9.36 -5.26 -8.77
N TYR A 52 -9.06 -5.87 -7.62
CA TYR A 52 -7.87 -6.68 -7.44
C TYR A 52 -7.93 -7.97 -8.26
N GLN A 53 -6.84 -8.31 -8.94
CA GLN A 53 -6.70 -9.55 -9.69
C GLN A 53 -5.50 -10.35 -9.20
N VAL A 54 -5.58 -11.68 -9.36
CA VAL A 54 -4.47 -12.57 -9.03
C VAL A 54 -3.28 -12.23 -9.93
N GLY A 55 -2.12 -12.00 -9.31
CA GLY A 55 -0.90 -11.57 -10.00
C GLY A 55 -0.65 -10.06 -9.99
N ASP A 56 -1.54 -9.27 -9.39
CA ASP A 56 -1.27 -7.87 -9.09
C ASP A 56 -0.17 -7.74 -8.02
N ILE A 57 0.74 -6.81 -8.24
CA ILE A 57 1.82 -6.48 -7.31
C ILE A 57 1.50 -5.13 -6.67
N ILE A 58 1.36 -5.11 -5.35
CA ILE A 58 1.15 -3.87 -4.60
C ILE A 58 2.50 -3.38 -4.10
N GLU A 59 2.92 -2.21 -4.57
CA GLU A 59 4.18 -1.58 -4.19
C GLU A 59 3.90 -0.40 -3.26
N CYS A 60 4.36 -0.49 -2.01
CA CYS A 60 4.20 0.56 -1.01
C CYS A 60 5.42 1.49 -1.00
N TYR A 61 5.19 2.80 -0.99
CA TYR A 61 6.22 3.82 -0.93
C TYR A 61 5.84 4.94 0.03
N VAL A 62 6.85 5.63 0.55
CA VAL A 62 6.69 6.81 1.39
C VAL A 62 7.23 8.00 0.62
N LEU A 63 6.46 9.08 0.57
CA LEU A 63 6.91 10.34 0.01
C LEU A 63 7.76 11.05 1.07
N GLU A 64 9.07 11.04 0.90
CA GLU A 64 9.96 11.91 1.66
C GLU A 64 10.11 13.25 0.93
N GLN A 65 9.70 14.34 1.58
CA GLN A 65 9.99 15.69 1.09
C GLN A 65 11.44 16.02 1.40
N ILE A 66 12.27 16.03 0.37
CA ILE A 66 13.66 16.47 0.48
C ILE A 66 13.69 17.98 0.29
N ALA A 67 14.04 18.73 1.33
CA ALA A 67 14.24 20.17 1.21
C ALA A 67 15.49 20.42 0.37
N GLN A 68 15.34 21.04 -0.80
CA GLN A 68 16.47 21.40 -1.65
C GLN A 68 17.27 22.50 -0.94
N LYS A 69 18.50 22.19 -0.53
CA LYS A 69 19.44 23.20 -0.05
C LYS A 69 20.00 23.94 -1.26
N LEU A 70 19.80 25.26 -1.28
CA LEU A 70 20.43 26.21 -2.19
C LEU A 70 21.93 26.34 -1.90
#